data_AF-A0A962D7I2-F1
#
_entry.id   AF-A0A962D7I2-F1
#
_cell.length_a   1.000
_cell.length_b   1.000
_cell.length_c   1.000
_cell.angle_alpha   90.00
_cell.angle_beta   90.00
_cell.angle_gamma   90.00
#
_symmetry.space_group_name_H-M   'P 1'
#
loop_
_entity.id
_entity.type
_entity.pdbx_description
1 polymer ?
#
loop_
_entity_poly.entity_id
_entity_poly.type
_entity_poly.pdbx_seq_one_letter_code
_entity_poly.pdbx_strand_id
1 'polypeptide(L)'
;MSSPDRNLPAHFPAWARQLAELYFSATTATFILHGNVADPVPLGGSGWGTLSEFLAGQLFGRWDLVLGYDLGRGLRPLGGADVERQRAMVALLNRRLGDLTRLPKDPVNTLAALDKLVLDLLTDPPGDRPSVALVID
;
A
#
# COMPACT_ATOMS: atom_id res chain seq x y z
N MET A 1 -19.36 20.04 0.16
CA MET A 1 -18.28 19.03 0.11
C MET A 1 -17.75 18.87 1.51
N SER A 2 -18.19 17.84 2.24
CA SER A 2 -17.74 17.57 3.60
C SER A 2 -16.26 17.22 3.57
N SER A 3 -15.44 17.84 4.42
CA SER A 3 -14.05 17.42 4.59
C SER A 3 -14.01 15.93 4.96
N PRO A 4 -13.13 15.11 4.36
CA PRO A 4 -12.96 13.74 4.81
C PRO A 4 -12.56 13.79 6.29
N ASP A 5 -13.23 13.00 7.13
CA ASP A 5 -13.07 13.01 8.58
C ASP A 5 -11.59 13.04 8.98
N ARG A 6 -11.14 14.18 9.52
CA ARG A 6 -9.77 14.41 10.02
C ARG A 6 -9.46 13.66 11.32
N ASN A 7 -10.33 12.74 11.73
CA ASN A 7 -10.16 11.98 12.96
C ASN A 7 -9.27 10.76 12.70
N LEU A 8 -7.97 11.02 12.54
CA LEU A 8 -6.96 9.97 12.61
C LEU A 8 -6.98 9.33 14.00
N PRO A 9 -6.75 8.02 14.12
CA PRO A 9 -6.72 7.36 15.42
C PRO A 9 -5.69 8.00 16.37
N ALA A 10 -6.05 8.16 17.64
CA ALA A 10 -5.19 8.82 18.63
C ALA A 10 -3.83 8.12 18.82
N HIS A 11 -3.76 6.82 18.57
CA HIS A 11 -2.54 6.03 18.66
C HIS A 11 -1.59 6.19 17.46
N PHE A 12 -1.97 6.95 16.42
CA PHE A 12 -1.07 7.22 15.31
C PHE A 12 0.14 8.02 15.80
N PRO A 13 1.36 7.59 15.47
CA PRO A 13 2.56 8.39 15.74
C PRO A 13 2.51 9.70 14.94
N ALA A 14 3.23 10.72 15.42
CA ALA A 14 3.19 12.06 14.83
C ALA A 14 3.53 12.06 13.33
N TRP A 15 4.52 11.26 12.92
CA TRP A 15 4.92 11.14 11.51
C TRP A 15 3.79 10.59 10.63
N ALA A 16 2.96 9.66 11.14
CA ALA A 16 1.87 9.07 10.38
C ALA A 16 0.74 10.08 10.16
N ARG A 17 0.49 10.95 11.16
CA ARG A 17 -0.46 12.06 11.03
C ARG A 17 0.01 13.07 9.99
N GLN A 18 1.29 13.45 10.05
CA GLN A 18 1.89 14.35 9.06
C GLN A 18 1.80 13.76 7.64
N LEU A 19 2.10 12.47 7.47
CA LEU A 19 1.97 11.82 6.16
C LEU A 19 0.53 11.88 5.66
N ALA A 20 -0.45 11.51 6.49
CA ALA A 20 -1.86 11.55 6.12
C ALA A 20 -2.30 12.98 5.73
N GLU A 21 -1.89 14.00 6.48
CA GLU A 21 -2.16 15.41 6.14
C GLU A 21 -1.56 15.82 4.79
N LEU A 22 -0.32 15.43 4.50
CA LEU A 22 0.35 15.69 3.22
C LEU A 22 -0.31 14.95 2.06
N TYR A 23 -0.79 13.73 2.30
CA TYR A 23 -1.55 12.97 1.29
C TYR A 23 -2.90 13.66 0.99
N PHE A 24 -3.65 14.07 2.02
CA PHE A 24 -4.94 14.74 1.84
C PHE A 24 -4.84 16.14 1.23
N SER A 25 -3.65 16.76 1.23
CA SER A 25 -3.42 18.01 0.49
C SER A 25 -3.42 17.80 -1.03
N ALA A 26 -3.45 16.55 -1.50
CA ALA A 26 -3.43 16.15 -2.91
C ALA A 26 -2.24 16.73 -3.71
N THR A 27 -1.18 17.16 -3.04
CA THR A 27 -0.02 17.81 -3.66
C THR A 27 1.08 16.80 -4.02
N THR A 28 1.14 15.67 -3.32
CA THR A 28 2.10 14.59 -3.59
C THR A 28 1.47 13.23 -3.30
N ALA A 29 1.93 12.20 -4.04
CA ALA A 29 1.56 10.80 -3.85
C ALA A 29 2.78 9.92 -3.53
N THR A 30 3.97 10.51 -3.46
CA THR A 30 5.23 9.80 -3.20
C THR A 30 5.87 10.36 -1.93
N PHE A 31 6.26 9.45 -1.04
CA PHE A 31 6.81 9.77 0.27
C PHE A 31 8.06 8.93 0.54
N ILE A 32 9.03 9.52 1.22
CA ILE A 32 10.20 8.81 1.74
C ILE A 32 10.06 8.81 3.27
N LEU A 33 9.94 7.62 3.84
CA LEU A 33 9.99 7.41 5.29
C LEU A 33 11.42 7.05 5.68
N HIS A 34 11.97 7.70 6.70
CA HIS A 34 13.34 7.50 7.15
C HIS A 34 13.45 7.56 8.68
N GLY A 35 14.60 7.14 9.22
CA GLY A 35 14.84 7.00 10.65
C GLY A 35 14.83 5.52 11.07
N ASN A 36 14.27 5.21 12.24
CA ASN A 36 14.20 3.84 12.74
C ASN A 36 13.05 3.05 12.10
N VAL A 37 13.07 2.89 10.79
CA VAL A 37 12.00 2.20 10.03
C VAL A 37 11.86 0.71 10.38
N ALA A 38 12.91 0.13 10.96
CA ALA A 38 12.93 -1.24 11.48
C ALA A 38 12.34 -1.38 12.90
N ASP A 39 12.12 -0.27 13.61
CA ASP A 39 11.52 -0.33 14.94
C ASP A 39 10.03 -0.69 14.84
N PRO A 40 9.49 -1.49 15.76
CA PRO A 40 8.08 -1.77 15.81
C PRO A 40 7.26 -0.49 16.01
N VAL A 41 6.12 -0.41 15.31
CA VAL A 41 5.16 0.69 15.39
C VAL A 41 3.85 0.21 16.03
N PRO A 42 3.13 1.09 16.75
CA PRO A 42 1.89 0.71 17.40
C PRO A 42 0.78 0.41 16.38
N LEU A 43 0.21 -0.78 16.47
CA LEU A 43 -0.93 -1.23 15.67
C LEU A 43 -2.30 -0.98 16.33
N GLY A 44 -2.33 -0.16 17.38
CA GLY A 44 -3.51 0.05 18.20
C GLY A 44 -3.83 -1.18 19.04
N GLY A 45 -5.09 -1.64 19.03
CA GLY A 45 -5.54 -2.81 19.81
C GLY A 45 -4.87 -4.14 19.45
N SER A 46 -4.08 -4.19 18.38
CA SER A 46 -3.34 -5.38 17.92
C SER A 46 -1.89 -5.42 18.41
N GLY A 47 -1.44 -4.45 19.22
CA GLY A 47 -0.08 -4.44 19.79
C GLY A 47 0.93 -3.70 18.91
N TRP A 48 2.06 -4.34 18.61
CA TRP A 48 3.17 -3.77 17.84
C TRP A 48 3.43 -4.59 16.59
N GLY A 49 3.88 -3.94 15.52
CA GLY A 49 4.25 -4.62 14.27
C GLY A 49 5.20 -3.79 13.41
N THR A 50 5.47 -4.25 12.20
CA THR A 50 6.37 -3.58 11.25
C THR A 50 5.73 -2.33 10.65
N LEU A 51 6.56 -1.44 10.09
CA LEU A 51 6.10 -0.27 9.36
C LEU A 51 5.18 -0.65 8.20
N SER A 52 5.53 -1.69 7.44
CA SER A 52 4.73 -2.19 6.31
C SER A 52 3.35 -2.69 6.75
N GLU A 53 3.24 -3.35 7.90
CA GLU A 53 1.94 -3.78 8.46
C GLU A 53 1.11 -2.58 8.91
N PHE A 54 1.72 -1.57 9.52
CA PHE A 54 1.03 -0.33 9.87
C PHE A 54 0.50 0.40 8.65
N LEU A 55 1.34 0.58 7.62
CA LEU A 55 0.93 1.27 6.40
C LEU A 55 -0.19 0.51 5.70
N ALA A 56 -0.05 -0.80 5.52
CA ALA A 56 -1.01 -1.61 4.80
C ALA A 56 -2.33 -1.83 5.55
N GLY A 57 -2.26 -2.00 6.87
CA GLY A 57 -3.42 -2.30 7.72
C GLY A 57 -4.18 -1.06 8.19
N GLN A 58 -3.48 0.05 8.45
CA GLN A 58 -4.10 1.24 9.04
C GLN A 58 -4.18 2.40 8.06
N LEU A 59 -3.03 2.88 7.56
CA LEU A 59 -3.01 4.06 6.70
C LEU A 59 -3.73 3.80 5.36
N PHE A 60 -3.47 2.65 4.76
CA PHE A 60 -4.06 2.18 3.51
C PHE A 60 -5.07 1.04 3.73
N GLY A 61 -5.59 0.88 4.96
CA GLY A 61 -6.47 -0.24 5.33
C GLY A 61 -7.75 -0.36 4.48
N ARG A 62 -8.21 0.76 3.92
CA ARG A 62 -9.41 0.84 3.05
C ARG A 62 -9.12 0.77 1.56
N TRP A 63 -7.85 0.68 1.16
CA TRP A 63 -7.46 0.66 -0.24
C TRP A 63 -7.64 -0.75 -0.83
N ASP A 64 -8.02 -0.79 -2.11
CA ASP A 64 -8.30 -2.02 -2.84
C ASP A 64 -7.06 -2.90 -3.01
N LEU A 65 -5.90 -2.26 -3.14
CA LEU A 65 -4.62 -2.94 -3.30
C LEU A 65 -3.50 -2.19 -2.57
N VAL A 66 -2.76 -2.91 -1.73
CA VAL A 66 -1.49 -2.45 -1.18
C VAL A 66 -0.41 -3.42 -1.63
N LEU A 67 0.59 -2.92 -2.34
CA LEU A 67 1.71 -3.69 -2.86
C LEU A 67 2.94 -3.46 -2.00
N GLY A 68 3.64 -4.54 -1.68
CA GLY A 68 4.98 -4.52 -1.12
C GLY A 68 5.98 -5.00 -2.14
N TYR A 69 7.15 -4.37 -2.17
CA TYR A 69 8.28 -4.82 -2.97
C TYR A 69 9.57 -4.73 -2.15
N ASP A 70 10.32 -5.83 -2.14
CA ASP A 70 11.70 -5.93 -1.67
C ASP A 70 12.42 -6.97 -2.54
N LEU A 71 13.75 -6.92 -2.62
CA LEU A 71 14.54 -7.82 -3.48
C LEU A 71 14.41 -9.31 -3.10
N GLY A 72 14.10 -9.63 -1.84
CA GLY A 72 14.02 -11.01 -1.37
C GLY A 72 12.68 -11.69 -1.73
N ARG A 73 11.58 -10.95 -1.57
CA ARG A 73 10.22 -11.46 -1.72
C ARG A 73 9.64 -11.13 -3.09
N GLY A 74 10.11 -10.06 -3.74
CA GLY A 74 9.51 -9.52 -4.95
C GLY A 74 8.18 -8.81 -4.67
N LEU A 75 7.46 -8.52 -5.76
CA LEU A 75 6.16 -7.84 -5.71
C LEU A 75 5.09 -8.74 -5.09
N ARG A 76 4.37 -8.23 -4.09
CA ARG A 76 3.32 -9.00 -3.39
C ARG A 76 2.22 -8.10 -2.82
N PRO A 77 1.00 -8.61 -2.64
CA PRO A 77 0.00 -7.93 -1.84
C PRO A 77 0.33 -7.91 -0.35
N LEU A 78 -0.01 -6.80 0.32
CA LEU A 78 0.07 -6.60 1.76
C LEU A 78 -1.35 -6.49 2.36
N GLY A 79 -2.07 -7.61 2.43
CA GLY A 79 -3.40 -7.70 3.06
C GLY A 79 -3.35 -7.74 4.59
N GLY A 80 -2.18 -7.98 5.18
CA GLY A 80 -1.99 -8.07 6.63
C GLY A 80 -2.56 -9.37 7.22
N ALA A 81 -3.11 -9.29 8.43
CA ALA A 81 -3.72 -10.42 9.13
C ALA A 81 -5.11 -10.83 8.57
N ASP A 82 -5.70 -10.01 7.70
CA ASP A 82 -6.99 -10.29 7.07
C ASP A 82 -6.81 -11.19 5.84
N VAL A 83 -7.16 -12.47 6.02
CA VAL A 83 -7.03 -13.51 4.98
C VAL A 83 -7.96 -13.25 3.79
N GLU A 84 -9.17 -12.72 4.03
CA GLU A 84 -10.12 -12.45 2.95
C GLU A 84 -9.63 -11.28 2.10
N ARG A 85 -9.15 -10.22 2.75
CA ARG A 85 -8.50 -9.09 2.08
C ARG A 85 -7.26 -9.52 1.30
N GLN A 86 -6.40 -10.35 1.89
CA GLN A 86 -5.23 -10.88 1.20
C GLN A 86 -5.62 -11.64 -0.08
N ARG A 87 -6.65 -12.51 -0.01
CA ARG A 87 -7.15 -13.25 -1.18
C ARG A 87 -7.73 -12.31 -2.24
N ALA A 88 -8.50 -11.31 -1.85
CA ALA A 88 -9.07 -10.33 -2.76
C ALA A 88 -7.97 -9.54 -3.49
N MET A 89 -6.93 -9.10 -2.77
CA MET A 89 -5.80 -8.39 -3.38
C MET A 89 -4.99 -9.27 -4.33
N VAL A 90 -4.75 -10.55 -3.98
CA VAL A 90 -4.09 -11.51 -4.89
C VAL A 90 -4.91 -11.70 -6.16
N ALA A 91 -6.23 -11.84 -6.04
CA ALA A 91 -7.11 -11.98 -7.19
C ALA A 91 -7.09 -10.72 -8.09
N LEU A 92 -7.18 -9.54 -7.49
CA LEU A 92 -7.09 -8.26 -8.19
C LEU A 92 -5.75 -8.11 -8.92
N LEU A 93 -4.64 -8.40 -8.24
CA LEU A 93 -3.31 -8.26 -8.81
C LEU A 93 -3.07 -9.26 -9.94
N ASN A 94 -3.50 -10.53 -9.79
CA ASN A 94 -3.42 -11.51 -10.87
C ASN A 94 -4.27 -11.13 -12.08
N ARG A 95 -5.45 -10.49 -11.87
CA ARG A 95 -6.29 -9.98 -12.96
C ARG A 95 -5.59 -8.89 -13.77
N ARG A 96 -4.77 -8.06 -13.11
CA ARG A 96 -4.06 -6.93 -13.76
C ARG A 96 -2.73 -7.35 -14.39
N LEU A 97 -1.93 -8.13 -13.67
CA LEU A 97 -0.55 -8.45 -14.06
C LEU A 97 -0.36 -9.88 -14.59
N GLY A 98 -1.38 -10.73 -14.52
CA GLY A 98 -1.26 -12.15 -14.80
C GLY A 98 -0.71 -12.93 -13.60
N ASP A 99 -0.29 -14.16 -13.83
CA ASP A 99 0.17 -15.08 -12.78
C ASP A 99 1.44 -14.56 -12.07
N LEU A 100 1.28 -14.05 -10.85
CA LEU A 100 2.36 -13.51 -10.03
C LEU A 100 3.44 -14.54 -9.68
N THR A 101 3.11 -15.83 -9.66
CA THR A 101 4.10 -16.88 -9.38
C THR A 101 5.15 -16.98 -10.49
N ARG A 102 4.84 -16.43 -11.67
CA ARG A 102 5.74 -16.37 -12.83
C ARG A 102 6.46 -15.05 -12.96
N LEU A 103 6.11 -14.03 -12.17
CA LEU A 103 6.77 -12.73 -12.23
C LEU A 103 8.19 -12.87 -11.67
N PRO A 104 9.23 -12.57 -12.47
CA PRO A 104 10.60 -12.56 -11.96
C PRO A 104 10.73 -11.53 -10.83
N LYS A 105 11.49 -11.89 -9.79
CA LYS A 105 11.70 -11.03 -8.61
C LYS A 105 12.73 -9.91 -8.83
N ASP A 106 13.37 -9.88 -9.99
CA ASP A 106 14.37 -8.85 -10.27
C ASP A 106 13.71 -7.46 -10.47
N PRO A 107 14.46 -6.38 -10.20
CA PRO A 107 13.93 -5.02 -10.30
C PRO A 107 13.44 -4.65 -11.71
N VAL A 108 14.12 -5.13 -12.76
CA VAL A 108 13.80 -4.70 -14.13
C VAL A 108 12.42 -5.21 -14.51
N ASN A 109 12.16 -6.50 -14.31
CA ASN A 109 10.85 -7.08 -14.62
C ASN A 109 9.76 -6.56 -13.68
N THR A 110 10.07 -6.34 -12.40
CA THR A 110 9.09 -5.81 -11.45
C THR A 110 8.68 -4.38 -11.80
N LEU A 111 9.64 -3.51 -12.12
CA LEU A 111 9.35 -2.12 -12.51
C LEU A 111 8.58 -2.06 -13.83
N ALA A 112 8.89 -2.92 -14.80
CA ALA A 112 8.11 -3.03 -16.04
C ALA A 112 6.66 -3.46 -15.79
N ALA A 113 6.44 -4.40 -14.85
CA ALA A 113 5.09 -4.80 -14.46
C ALA A 113 4.34 -3.69 -13.73
N LEU A 114 5.01 -2.92 -12.87
CA LEU A 114 4.42 -1.76 -12.20
C LEU A 114 4.08 -0.63 -13.18
N ASP A 115 4.93 -0.37 -14.18
CA ASP A 115 4.66 0.61 -15.24
C ASP A 115 3.39 0.24 -16.02
N LYS A 116 3.28 -1.02 -16.44
CA LYS A 116 2.06 -1.55 -17.05
C LYS A 116 0.84 -1.37 -16.15
N LEU A 117 0.95 -1.69 -14.86
CA LEU A 117 -0.15 -1.50 -13.90
C LEU A 117 -0.60 -0.03 -13.86
N VAL A 118 0.33 0.91 -13.75
CA VAL A 118 0.02 2.34 -13.71
C VAL A 118 -0.69 2.78 -15.00
N LEU A 119 -0.19 2.35 -16.17
CA LEU A 119 -0.83 2.65 -17.45
C LEU A 119 -2.25 2.11 -17.52
N ASP A 120 -2.47 0.85 -17.14
CA ASP A 120 -3.81 0.25 -17.10
C ASP A 120 -4.75 1.05 -16.20
N LEU A 121 -4.31 1.44 -15.00
CA LEU A 121 -5.11 2.25 -14.06
C LEU A 121 -5.47 3.63 -14.62
N LEU A 122 -4.55 4.28 -15.34
CA LEU A 122 -4.82 5.56 -15.98
C LEU A 122 -5.89 5.46 -17.07
N THR A 123 -5.97 4.32 -17.75
CA THR A 123 -6.96 4.06 -18.81
C THR A 123 -8.31 3.55 -18.29
N ASP A 124 -8.38 3.04 -17.04
CA ASP A 124 -9.62 2.58 -16.44
C ASP A 124 -10.64 3.74 -16.32
N PRO A 125 -11.94 3.47 -16.57
CA PRO A 125 -13.02 4.39 -16.24
C PRO A 125 -12.96 4.81 -14.75
N PRO A 126 -13.31 6.05 -14.40
CA PRO A 126 -13.19 6.54 -13.03
C PRO A 126 -13.90 5.69 -11.96
N GLY A 127 -14.99 5.00 -12.30
CA GLY A 127 -15.74 4.13 -11.39
C GLY A 127 -15.11 2.74 -11.15
N ASP A 128 -14.22 2.31 -12.03
CA ASP A 128 -13.62 0.96 -12.02
C ASP A 128 -12.15 0.97 -11.60
N ARG A 129 -11.59 2.16 -11.33
CA ARG A 129 -10.18 2.34 -10.97
C ARG A 129 -9.96 1.97 -9.49
N PRO A 130 -9.25 0.88 -9.18
CA PRO A 130 -8.93 0.55 -7.81
C PRO A 130 -7.93 1.58 -7.23
N SER A 131 -8.05 1.82 -5.94
CA SER A 131 -7.05 2.53 -5.14
C SER A 131 -5.84 1.62 -4.90
N VAL A 132 -4.63 2.09 -5.25
CA VAL A 132 -3.40 1.29 -5.19
C VAL A 132 -2.26 2.02 -4.48
N ALA A 133 -1.75 1.45 -3.39
CA ALA A 133 -0.54 1.92 -2.71
C ALA A 133 0.65 0.98 -2.99
N LEU A 134 1.86 1.52 -3.13
CA LEU A 134 3.10 0.77 -3.28
C LEU A 134 4.07 1.13 -2.15
N VAL A 135 4.52 0.12 -1.41
CA VAL A 135 5.53 0.19 -0.35
C VAL A 135 6.79 -0.51 -0.85
N ILE A 136 7.89 0.23 -0.86
CA ILE A 136 9.22 -0.28 -1.25
C ILE A 136 10.10 -0.26 0.00
N ASP A 137 10.70 -1.41 0.30
CA ASP A 137 11.67 -1.63 1.40
C ASP A 137 12.99 -2.19 0.83
#